data_AF-A0A067DQ55-F1
#
_entry.id   AF-A0A067DQ55-F1
#
_cell.length_a   1.000
_cell.length_b   1.000
_cell.length_c   1.000
_cell.angle_alpha   90.00
_cell.angle_beta   90.00
_cell.angle_gamma   90.00
#
_symmetry.space_group_name_H-M   'P 1'
#
loop_
_entity.id
_entity.type
_entity.pdbx_description
1 polymer ?
#
loop_
_entity_poly.entity_id
_entity_poly.type
_entity_poly.pdbx_seq_one_letter_code
_entity_poly.pdbx_strand_id
1 'polypeptide(L)'
;LISQLDQKITEHVTEQQKTDAKRAHDKSELEQLKQDIANANKQKQIISKALENKEKSLADVRTQLDQLEASMAMKQAEMNTDLIDHLSLDEKNLLSRLNPEITELKEKLITCRTDRIEYETRKAELETNLTTNLMRRKQELEALISSAENDVMLSEAESKKQELADAKSFVEDARQELKRVSDSIVQLTKELNKIKDEKTKLKTLEDNYERKLQDDARELEQLLSRRNILLAKQEEYSKKIRELGPLSSDAFDTYKRKGVKELLKMLHRCNEQLQQFSHVNKKALDQYVNFTEQREELQRRQAELDAGDEKIKELISVLDQRKDESIERTFKGVARHFREVFSELVQGGHGHLVMMKKKDGDHGDDDDDDGPRESDVEGRVEKYIGVKVKACTSVKMNSFAFIKIELLNI
;
A
#
# COMPACT_ATOMS: atom_id res chain seq x y z
N LEU A 1 -58.27 -87.19 -84.72
CA LEU A 1 -56.88 -87.39 -84.23
C LEU A 1 -55.98 -86.20 -84.53
N ILE A 2 -55.85 -85.78 -85.79
CA ILE A 2 -54.92 -84.68 -86.21
C ILE A 2 -55.23 -83.35 -85.50
N SER A 3 -56.49 -82.91 -85.47
CA SER A 3 -56.87 -81.66 -84.78
C SER A 3 -56.62 -81.66 -83.27
N GLN A 4 -56.70 -82.83 -82.60
CA GLN A 4 -56.37 -82.94 -81.17
C GLN A 4 -54.85 -82.89 -80.91
N LEU A 5 -54.05 -83.39 -81.87
CA LEU A 5 -52.60 -83.29 -81.85
C LEU A 5 -52.14 -81.85 -82.10
N ASP A 6 -52.74 -81.15 -83.07
CA ASP A 6 -52.44 -79.73 -83.33
C ASP A 6 -52.80 -78.83 -82.15
N GLN A 7 -53.91 -79.11 -81.46
CA GLN A 7 -54.28 -78.38 -80.25
C GLN A 7 -53.25 -78.58 -79.12
N LYS A 8 -52.77 -79.81 -78.91
CA LYS A 8 -51.69 -80.11 -77.94
C LYS A 8 -50.36 -79.49 -78.34
N ILE A 9 -50.01 -79.49 -79.63
CA ILE A 9 -48.80 -78.83 -80.13
C ILE A 9 -48.89 -77.32 -79.88
N THR A 10 -50.05 -76.72 -80.13
CA THR A 10 -50.27 -75.29 -79.88
C THR A 10 -50.17 -74.96 -78.39
N GLU A 11 -50.76 -75.79 -77.52
CA GLU A 11 -50.63 -75.66 -76.06
C GLU A 11 -49.16 -75.75 -75.63
N HIS A 12 -48.41 -76.77 -76.08
CA HIS A 12 -46.98 -76.90 -75.77
C HIS A 12 -46.13 -75.76 -76.33
N VAL A 13 -46.43 -75.23 -77.52
CA VAL A 13 -45.74 -74.05 -78.08
C VAL A 13 -46.02 -72.82 -77.24
N THR A 14 -47.26 -72.62 -76.77
CA THR A 14 -47.58 -71.50 -75.88
C THR A 14 -46.92 -71.64 -74.50
N GLU A 15 -46.82 -72.85 -73.96
CA GLU A 15 -46.06 -73.11 -72.74
C GLU A 15 -44.55 -72.89 -72.95
N GLN A 16 -44.01 -73.31 -74.08
CA GLN A 16 -42.61 -73.08 -74.42
C GLN A 16 -42.31 -71.58 -74.56
N GLN A 17 -43.15 -70.81 -75.24
CA GLN A 17 -43.02 -69.36 -75.33
C GLN A 17 -43.12 -68.68 -73.95
N LYS A 18 -44.01 -69.12 -73.07
CA LYS A 18 -44.08 -68.62 -71.69
C LYS A 18 -42.81 -68.93 -70.90
N THR A 19 -42.27 -70.13 -71.08
CA THR A 19 -41.05 -70.57 -70.39
C THR A 19 -39.82 -69.85 -70.91
N ASP A 20 -39.72 -69.61 -72.22
CA ASP A 20 -38.66 -68.84 -72.85
C ASP A 20 -38.72 -67.36 -72.46
N ALA A 21 -39.91 -66.76 -72.42
CA ALA A 21 -40.10 -65.40 -71.93
C ALA A 21 -39.68 -65.26 -70.46
N LYS A 22 -40.05 -66.23 -69.62
CA LYS A 22 -39.65 -66.27 -68.21
C LYS A 22 -38.13 -66.44 -68.06
N ARG A 23 -37.52 -67.34 -68.83
CA ARG A 23 -36.06 -67.55 -68.85
C ARG A 23 -35.30 -66.30 -69.32
N ALA A 24 -35.83 -65.57 -70.30
CA ALA A 24 -35.24 -64.31 -70.77
C ALA A 24 -35.35 -63.21 -69.71
N HIS A 25 -36.48 -63.13 -69.01
CA HIS A 25 -36.69 -62.21 -67.89
C HIS A 25 -35.75 -62.51 -66.73
N ASP A 26 -35.72 -63.76 -66.26
CA ASP A 26 -34.84 -64.22 -65.18
C ASP A 26 -33.36 -63.97 -65.54
N LYS A 27 -32.95 -64.20 -66.79
CA LYS A 27 -31.59 -63.92 -67.27
C LYS A 27 -31.26 -62.42 -67.24
N SER A 28 -32.21 -61.55 -67.61
CA SER A 28 -32.05 -60.10 -67.53
C SER A 28 -31.93 -59.63 -66.09
N GLU A 29 -32.75 -60.17 -65.18
CA GLU A 29 -32.68 -59.86 -63.75
C GLU A 29 -31.35 -60.32 -63.13
N LEU A 30 -30.87 -61.50 -63.51
CA LEU A 30 -29.60 -62.04 -63.03
C LEU A 30 -28.40 -61.19 -63.51
N GLU A 31 -28.44 -60.71 -64.75
CA GLU A 31 -27.41 -59.81 -65.28
C GLU A 31 -27.44 -58.44 -64.58
N GLN A 32 -28.63 -57.93 -64.28
CA GLN A 32 -28.79 -56.69 -63.51
C GLN A 32 -28.26 -56.84 -62.07
N LEU A 33 -28.60 -57.95 -61.39
CA LEU A 33 -28.07 -58.27 -60.06
C LEU A 33 -26.56 -58.44 -60.06
N LYS A 34 -25.97 -59.05 -61.10
CA LYS A 34 -24.50 -59.13 -61.25
C LYS A 34 -23.87 -57.75 -61.37
N GLN A 35 -24.48 -56.86 -62.16
CA GLN A 35 -24.01 -55.49 -62.31
C GLN A 35 -24.11 -54.72 -60.99
N ASP A 36 -25.20 -54.89 -60.24
CA ASP A 36 -25.39 -54.27 -58.92
C ASP A 36 -24.39 -54.79 -57.89
N ILE A 37 -24.10 -56.10 -57.87
CA ILE A 37 -23.07 -56.71 -57.03
C ILE A 37 -21.68 -56.14 -57.39
N ALA A 38 -21.37 -56.00 -58.68
CA ALA A 38 -20.11 -55.43 -59.14
C ALA A 38 -19.96 -53.95 -58.71
N ASN A 39 -21.05 -53.17 -58.81
CA ASN A 39 -21.10 -51.78 -58.37
C ASN A 39 -20.96 -51.66 -56.85
N ALA A 40 -21.67 -52.49 -56.08
CA ALA A 40 -21.57 -52.53 -54.62
C ALA A 40 -20.15 -52.92 -54.16
N ASN A 41 -19.50 -53.86 -54.84
CA ASN A 41 -18.12 -54.25 -54.54
C ASN A 41 -17.12 -53.11 -54.83
N LYS A 42 -17.31 -52.36 -55.93
CA LYS A 42 -16.50 -51.16 -56.21
C LYS A 42 -16.70 -50.09 -55.14
N GLN A 43 -17.94 -49.83 -54.73
CA GLN A 43 -18.24 -48.90 -53.64
C GLN A 43 -17.62 -49.36 -52.31
N LYS A 44 -17.71 -50.64 -51.98
CA LYS A 44 -17.07 -51.23 -50.80
C LYS A 44 -15.56 -51.00 -50.79
N GLN A 45 -14.88 -51.19 -51.91
CA GLN A 45 -13.44 -50.91 -52.02
C GLN A 45 -13.10 -49.43 -51.83
N ILE A 46 -13.90 -48.52 -52.40
CA ILE A 46 -13.69 -47.07 -52.23
C ILE A 46 -13.89 -46.67 -50.77
N ILE A 47 -14.97 -47.13 -50.14
CA ILE A 47 -15.27 -46.86 -48.72
C ILE A 47 -14.19 -47.47 -47.82
N SER A 48 -13.73 -48.69 -48.09
CA SER A 48 -12.64 -49.33 -47.34
C SER A 48 -11.35 -48.52 -47.40
N LYS A 49 -10.96 -48.03 -48.59
CA LYS A 49 -9.77 -47.17 -48.74
C LYS A 49 -9.95 -45.82 -48.03
N ALA A 50 -11.16 -45.24 -48.09
CA ALA A 50 -11.46 -44.00 -47.38
C ALA A 50 -11.41 -44.19 -45.85
N LEU A 51 -11.91 -45.32 -45.33
CA LEU A 51 -11.85 -45.70 -43.93
C LEU A 51 -10.39 -45.82 -43.48
N GLU A 52 -9.57 -46.57 -44.21
CA GLU A 52 -8.15 -46.75 -43.91
C GLU A 52 -7.39 -45.40 -43.84
N ASN A 53 -7.67 -44.49 -44.77
CA ASN A 53 -7.09 -43.15 -44.75
C ASN A 53 -7.56 -42.32 -43.53
N LYS A 54 -8.83 -42.45 -43.13
CA LYS A 54 -9.35 -41.77 -41.94
C LYS A 54 -8.80 -42.37 -40.65
N GLU A 55 -8.60 -43.68 -40.58
CA GLU A 55 -7.95 -44.36 -39.45
C GLU A 55 -6.49 -43.91 -39.29
N LYS A 56 -5.74 -43.82 -40.40
CA LYS A 56 -4.37 -43.27 -40.40
C LYS A 56 -4.34 -41.84 -39.87
N SER A 57 -5.19 -40.96 -40.41
CA SER A 57 -5.29 -39.57 -39.95
C SER A 57 -5.71 -39.46 -38.48
N LEU A 58 -6.58 -40.35 -37.99
CA LEU A 58 -7.01 -40.37 -36.59
C LEU A 58 -5.89 -40.83 -35.67
N ALA A 59 -5.10 -41.84 -36.08
CA ALA A 59 -3.91 -42.25 -35.37
C ALA A 59 -2.89 -41.10 -35.27
N ASP A 60 -2.66 -40.37 -36.36
CA ASP A 60 -1.75 -39.22 -36.36
C ASP A 60 -2.21 -38.13 -35.37
N VAL A 61 -3.50 -37.77 -35.38
CA VAL A 61 -4.05 -36.78 -34.45
C VAL A 61 -3.96 -37.25 -33.00
N ARG A 62 -4.20 -38.55 -32.73
CA ARG A 62 -4.02 -39.12 -31.38
C ARG A 62 -2.57 -39.00 -30.91
N THR A 63 -1.61 -39.33 -31.77
CA THR A 63 -0.19 -39.20 -31.40
C THR A 63 0.21 -37.75 -31.14
N GLN A 64 -0.36 -36.78 -31.86
CA GLN A 64 -0.14 -35.35 -31.60
C GLN A 64 -0.77 -34.91 -30.28
N LEU A 65 -1.96 -35.40 -29.95
CA LEU A 65 -2.60 -35.15 -28.65
C LEU A 65 -1.76 -35.70 -27.50
N ASP A 66 -1.32 -36.97 -27.60
CA ASP A 66 -0.49 -37.60 -26.57
C ASP A 66 0.83 -36.83 -26.37
N GLN A 67 1.44 -36.32 -27.46
CA GLN A 67 2.64 -35.48 -27.38
C GLN A 67 2.38 -34.13 -26.71
N LEU A 68 1.25 -33.48 -27.01
CA LEU A 68 0.86 -32.22 -26.39
C LEU A 68 0.50 -32.39 -24.91
N GLU A 69 -0.22 -33.46 -24.55
CA GLU A 69 -0.56 -33.79 -23.17
C GLU A 69 0.70 -34.10 -22.37
N ALA A 70 1.65 -34.88 -22.91
CA ALA A 70 2.94 -35.13 -22.29
C ALA A 70 3.75 -33.83 -22.11
N SER A 71 3.77 -32.94 -23.11
CA SER A 71 4.44 -31.64 -23.02
C SER A 71 3.81 -30.73 -21.96
N MET A 72 2.48 -30.68 -21.89
CA MET A 72 1.75 -29.96 -20.86
C MET A 72 2.05 -30.52 -19.47
N ALA A 73 2.03 -31.85 -19.30
CA ALA A 73 2.34 -32.50 -18.04
C ALA A 73 3.78 -32.21 -17.59
N MET A 74 4.76 -32.25 -18.50
CA MET A 74 6.15 -31.88 -18.21
C MET A 74 6.27 -30.41 -17.80
N LYS A 75 5.65 -29.49 -18.54
CA LYS A 75 5.67 -28.06 -18.21
C LYS A 75 4.98 -27.76 -16.88
N GLN A 76 3.87 -28.44 -16.58
CA GLN A 76 3.17 -28.32 -15.31
C GLN A 76 3.99 -28.87 -14.13
N ALA A 77 4.73 -29.95 -14.34
CA ALA A 77 5.66 -30.49 -13.36
C ALA A 77 6.85 -29.54 -13.12
N GLU A 78 7.44 -29.00 -14.19
CA GLU A 78 8.52 -27.99 -14.11
C GLU A 78 8.10 -26.72 -13.35
N MET A 79 6.84 -26.27 -13.51
CA MET A 79 6.32 -25.11 -12.78
C MET A 79 6.18 -25.31 -11.26
N ASN A 80 6.19 -26.57 -10.79
CA ASN A 80 6.00 -26.95 -9.39
C ASN A 80 7.30 -27.40 -8.70
N THR A 81 8.44 -27.30 -9.37
CA THR A 81 9.75 -27.69 -8.83
C THR A 81 10.65 -26.48 -8.65
N ASP A 82 11.28 -26.35 -7.48
CA ASP A 82 12.31 -25.33 -7.25
C ASP A 82 13.54 -25.63 -8.13
N LEU A 83 14.05 -24.62 -8.86
CA LEU A 83 15.27 -24.74 -9.66
C LEU A 83 16.49 -24.89 -8.72
N ILE A 84 16.86 -26.12 -8.41
CA ILE A 84 18.07 -26.46 -7.67
C ILE A 84 19.12 -26.95 -8.68
N ASP A 85 20.32 -26.36 -8.62
CA ASP A 85 21.41 -26.59 -9.59
C ASP A 85 22.07 -27.99 -9.48
N HIS A 86 21.67 -28.79 -8.47
CA HIS A 86 22.25 -30.09 -8.18
C HIS A 86 21.18 -31.13 -7.86
N LEU A 87 21.23 -32.25 -8.60
CA LEU A 87 20.42 -33.45 -8.38
C LEU A 87 20.52 -33.92 -6.92
N SER A 88 19.39 -34.14 -6.26
CA SER A 88 19.37 -34.64 -4.89
C SER A 88 19.96 -36.06 -4.82
N LEU A 89 20.41 -36.48 -3.62
CA LEU A 89 21.02 -37.80 -3.44
C LEU A 89 20.03 -38.93 -3.81
N ASP A 90 18.74 -38.72 -3.55
CA ASP A 90 17.66 -39.65 -3.88
C ASP A 90 17.39 -39.68 -5.39
N GLU A 91 17.45 -38.54 -6.07
CA GLU A 91 17.33 -38.47 -7.53
C GLU A 91 18.51 -39.14 -8.25
N LYS A 92 19.74 -39.04 -7.72
CA LYS A 92 20.90 -39.77 -8.28
C LYS A 92 20.75 -41.28 -8.16
N ASN A 93 20.21 -41.76 -7.04
CA ASN A 93 19.94 -43.19 -6.84
C ASN A 93 18.77 -43.67 -7.71
N LEU A 94 17.75 -42.84 -7.94
CA LEU A 94 16.65 -43.17 -8.83
C LEU A 94 17.12 -43.20 -10.29
N LEU A 95 17.96 -42.25 -10.70
CA LEU A 95 18.52 -42.17 -12.06
C LEU A 95 19.44 -43.38 -12.37
N SER A 96 20.24 -43.83 -11.40
CA SER A 96 21.12 -44.99 -11.58
C SER A 96 20.36 -46.32 -11.69
N ARG A 97 19.16 -46.41 -11.11
CA ARG A 97 18.26 -47.56 -11.25
C ARG A 97 17.38 -47.49 -12.51
N LEU A 98 16.82 -46.32 -12.83
CA LEU A 98 15.91 -46.17 -13.96
C LEU A 98 16.63 -46.22 -15.31
N ASN A 99 17.87 -45.76 -15.42
CA ASN A 99 18.63 -45.84 -16.67
C ASN A 99 18.80 -47.28 -17.21
N PRO A 100 19.22 -48.28 -16.42
CA PRO A 100 19.30 -49.66 -16.89
C PRO A 100 17.93 -50.26 -17.21
N GLU A 101 16.88 -49.92 -16.45
CA GLU A 101 15.51 -50.37 -16.72
C GLU A 101 14.97 -49.78 -18.04
N ILE A 102 15.25 -48.51 -18.32
CA ILE A 102 14.94 -47.85 -19.59
C ILE A 102 15.70 -48.52 -20.74
N THR A 103 16.97 -48.90 -20.56
CA THR A 103 17.71 -49.62 -21.62
C THR A 103 17.13 -51.00 -21.90
N GLU A 104 16.75 -51.75 -20.87
CA GLU A 104 16.14 -53.08 -21.01
C GLU A 104 14.77 -52.98 -21.69
N LEU A 105 13.94 -51.99 -21.32
CA LEU A 105 12.65 -51.74 -21.96
C LEU A 105 12.79 -51.29 -23.41
N LYS A 106 13.82 -50.49 -23.75
CA LYS A 106 14.13 -50.13 -25.14
C LYS A 106 14.53 -51.34 -25.96
N GLU A 107 15.32 -52.26 -25.40
CA GLU A 107 15.71 -53.50 -26.07
C GLU A 107 14.50 -54.43 -26.30
N LYS A 108 13.61 -54.56 -25.31
CA LYS A 108 12.32 -55.27 -25.45
C LYS A 108 11.40 -54.63 -26.51
N LEU A 109 11.39 -53.30 -26.59
CA LEU A 109 10.60 -52.58 -27.60
C LEU A 109 11.17 -52.82 -29.01
N ILE A 110 12.50 -52.80 -29.16
CA ILE A 110 13.15 -53.07 -30.44
C ILE A 110 12.85 -54.50 -30.89
N THR A 111 13.05 -55.51 -30.04
CA THR A 111 12.76 -56.92 -30.35
C THR A 111 11.30 -57.11 -30.79
N CYS A 112 10.33 -56.62 -30.01
CA CYS A 112 8.91 -56.66 -30.40
C CYS A 112 8.60 -55.97 -31.74
N ARG A 113 9.27 -54.85 -32.06
CA ARG A 113 9.11 -54.19 -33.36
C ARG A 113 9.66 -55.04 -34.50
N THR A 114 10.81 -55.68 -34.32
CA THR A 114 11.37 -56.62 -35.31
C THR A 114 10.42 -57.79 -35.55
N ASP A 115 9.92 -58.41 -34.49
CA ASP A 115 8.98 -59.54 -34.60
C ASP A 115 7.70 -59.12 -35.34
N ARG A 116 7.17 -57.92 -35.04
CA ARG A 116 5.99 -57.39 -35.74
C ARG A 116 6.23 -57.23 -37.23
N ILE A 117 7.40 -56.70 -37.62
CA ILE A 117 7.77 -56.54 -39.03
C ILE A 117 7.86 -57.91 -39.71
N GLU A 118 8.45 -58.91 -39.05
CA GLU A 118 8.54 -60.27 -39.59
C GLU A 118 7.17 -60.94 -39.77
N TYR A 119 6.25 -60.77 -38.82
CA TYR A 119 4.88 -61.28 -38.98
C TYR A 119 4.10 -60.53 -40.07
N GLU A 120 4.29 -59.22 -40.20
CA GLU A 120 3.66 -58.41 -41.25
C GLU A 120 4.17 -58.81 -42.64
N THR A 121 5.46 -59.08 -42.82
CA THR A 121 6.00 -59.59 -44.10
C THR A 121 5.49 -60.99 -44.41
N ARG A 122 5.48 -61.90 -43.43
CA ARG A 122 4.92 -63.26 -43.60
C ARG A 122 3.45 -63.23 -44.00
N LYS A 123 2.67 -62.33 -43.41
CA LYS A 123 1.26 -62.12 -43.75
C LYS A 123 1.13 -61.64 -45.21
N ALA A 124 1.91 -60.64 -45.61
CA ALA A 124 1.88 -60.12 -46.98
C ALA A 124 2.25 -61.20 -48.03
N GLU A 125 3.24 -62.05 -47.73
CA GLU A 125 3.60 -63.19 -48.58
C GLU A 125 2.44 -64.19 -48.73
N LEU A 126 1.77 -64.55 -47.63
CA LEU A 126 0.62 -65.47 -47.64
C LEU A 126 -0.58 -64.87 -48.37
N GLU A 127 -0.87 -63.58 -48.19
CA GLU A 127 -1.92 -62.86 -48.90
C GLU A 127 -1.64 -62.81 -50.41
N THR A 128 -0.37 -62.62 -50.79
CA THR A 128 0.05 -62.64 -52.20
C THR A 128 -0.14 -64.03 -52.80
N ASN A 129 0.25 -65.10 -52.10
CA ASN A 129 0.05 -66.48 -52.55
C ASN A 129 -1.43 -66.86 -52.68
N LEU A 130 -2.27 -66.41 -51.74
CA LEU A 130 -3.72 -66.64 -51.79
C LEU A 130 -4.37 -65.95 -52.99
N THR A 131 -4.01 -64.69 -53.24
CA THR A 131 -4.59 -63.89 -54.32
C THR A 131 -4.08 -64.29 -55.69
N THR A 132 -2.80 -64.58 -55.85
CA THR A 132 -2.23 -64.89 -57.18
C THR A 132 -2.40 -66.34 -57.60
N ASN A 133 -2.31 -67.30 -56.68
CA ASN A 133 -2.32 -68.73 -57.01
C ASN A 133 -3.71 -69.36 -56.81
N LEU A 134 -4.24 -69.27 -55.59
CA LEU A 134 -5.44 -70.03 -55.19
C LEU A 134 -6.73 -69.44 -55.75
N MET A 135 -6.90 -68.10 -55.71
CA MET A 135 -8.09 -67.46 -56.30
C MET A 135 -8.15 -67.62 -57.82
N ARG A 136 -7.00 -67.53 -58.50
CA ARG A 136 -6.93 -67.75 -59.95
C ARG A 136 -7.28 -69.19 -60.31
N ARG A 137 -6.78 -70.18 -59.56
CA ARG A 137 -7.11 -71.59 -59.78
C ARG A 137 -8.59 -71.89 -59.52
N LYS A 138 -9.20 -71.23 -58.53
CA LYS A 138 -10.64 -71.30 -58.28
C LYS A 138 -11.45 -70.77 -59.47
N GLN A 139 -11.07 -69.61 -60.02
CA GLN A 139 -11.74 -69.04 -61.20
C GLN A 139 -11.58 -69.90 -62.46
N GLU A 140 -10.42 -70.55 -62.66
CA GLU A 140 -10.20 -71.51 -63.76
C GLU A 140 -11.10 -72.75 -63.63
N LEU A 141 -11.31 -73.26 -62.41
CA LEU A 141 -12.17 -74.42 -62.14
C LEU A 141 -13.67 -74.08 -62.26
N GLU A 142 -14.09 -72.89 -61.82
CA GLU A 142 -15.47 -72.40 -61.96
C GLU A 142 -15.88 -72.22 -63.45
N ALA A 143 -14.93 -71.86 -64.31
CA ALA A 143 -15.16 -71.80 -65.76
C ALA A 143 -15.32 -73.19 -66.41
N LEU A 144 -14.67 -74.22 -65.84
CA LEU A 144 -14.75 -75.60 -66.34
C LEU A 144 -16.09 -76.26 -65.95
N ILE A 145 -16.56 -76.02 -64.73
CA ILE A 145 -17.84 -76.53 -64.20
C ILE A 145 -19.02 -75.99 -65.01
N SER A 146 -18.95 -74.72 -65.46
CA SER A 146 -19.98 -74.08 -66.27
C SER A 146 -20.22 -74.70 -67.66
N SER A 147 -19.43 -75.70 -68.08
CA SER A 147 -19.50 -76.35 -69.41
C SER A 147 -20.10 -77.76 -69.42
N ALA A 148 -20.36 -78.36 -68.26
CA ALA A 148 -20.67 -79.79 -68.16
C ALA A 148 -21.85 -80.07 -67.22
N GLU A 149 -23.02 -79.50 -67.50
CA GLU A 149 -24.20 -79.72 -66.65
C GLU A 149 -25.43 -80.02 -67.50
N ASN A 150 -25.91 -81.26 -67.42
CA ASN A 150 -27.34 -81.52 -67.55
C ASN A 150 -27.85 -82.70 -66.70
N ASP A 151 -27.02 -83.35 -65.86
CA ASP A 151 -27.51 -84.46 -65.00
C ASP A 151 -27.12 -84.36 -63.50
N VAL A 152 -26.35 -83.34 -63.09
CA VAL A 152 -26.05 -83.02 -61.66
C VAL A 152 -27.10 -82.06 -61.04
N MET A 153 -27.97 -81.49 -61.89
CA MET A 153 -28.91 -80.40 -61.59
C MET A 153 -29.89 -80.67 -60.44
N LEU A 154 -30.24 -81.92 -60.13
CA LEU A 154 -31.20 -82.24 -59.07
C LEU A 154 -30.56 -82.34 -57.67
N SER A 155 -29.35 -82.89 -57.57
CA SER A 155 -28.61 -82.97 -56.30
C SER A 155 -28.01 -81.61 -55.91
N GLU A 156 -27.53 -80.84 -56.90
CA GLU A 156 -27.06 -79.47 -56.67
C GLU A 156 -28.19 -78.50 -56.34
N ALA A 157 -29.40 -78.68 -56.89
CA ALA A 157 -30.54 -77.84 -56.53
C ALA A 157 -30.98 -78.03 -55.08
N GLU A 158 -30.89 -79.25 -54.53
CA GLU A 158 -31.14 -79.51 -53.10
C GLU A 158 -30.02 -78.97 -52.21
N SER A 159 -28.75 -79.18 -52.58
CA SER A 159 -27.60 -78.59 -51.86
C SER A 159 -27.65 -77.06 -51.83
N LYS A 160 -27.98 -76.41 -52.97
CA LYS A 160 -28.13 -74.96 -53.04
C LYS A 160 -29.35 -74.43 -52.30
N LYS A 161 -30.43 -75.22 -52.18
CA LYS A 161 -31.57 -74.86 -51.31
C LYS A 161 -31.18 -74.90 -49.83
N GLN A 162 -30.40 -75.90 -49.42
CA GLN A 162 -29.88 -76.02 -48.06
C GLN A 162 -28.93 -74.85 -47.75
N GLU A 163 -27.95 -74.58 -48.63
CA GLU A 163 -27.02 -73.44 -48.49
C GLU A 163 -27.76 -72.10 -48.47
N LEU A 164 -28.85 -71.96 -49.23
CA LEU A 164 -29.67 -70.74 -49.24
C LEU A 164 -30.52 -70.62 -47.97
N ALA A 165 -30.91 -71.72 -47.33
CA ALA A 165 -31.55 -71.72 -46.02
C ALA A 165 -30.56 -71.34 -44.92
N ASP A 166 -29.35 -71.89 -44.95
CA ASP A 166 -28.28 -71.57 -44.00
C ASP A 166 -27.79 -70.12 -44.16
N ALA A 167 -27.66 -69.63 -45.39
CA ALA A 167 -27.34 -68.23 -45.66
C ALA A 167 -28.45 -67.29 -45.18
N LYS A 168 -29.72 -67.70 -45.29
CA LYS A 168 -30.86 -66.93 -44.77
C LYS A 168 -30.85 -66.86 -43.24
N SER A 169 -30.62 -67.98 -42.54
CA SER A 169 -30.53 -67.96 -41.08
C SER A 169 -29.35 -67.11 -40.61
N PHE A 170 -28.20 -67.21 -41.28
CA PHE A 170 -27.02 -66.40 -40.97
C PHE A 170 -27.27 -64.89 -41.20
N VAL A 171 -28.01 -64.54 -42.26
CA VAL A 171 -28.42 -63.14 -42.51
C VAL A 171 -29.40 -62.65 -41.45
N GLU A 172 -30.28 -63.52 -40.97
CA GLU A 172 -31.25 -63.18 -39.93
C GLU A 172 -30.57 -62.98 -38.56
N ASP A 173 -29.61 -63.85 -38.21
CA ASP A 173 -28.76 -63.72 -37.02
C ASP A 173 -27.90 -62.44 -37.09
N ALA A 174 -27.26 -62.18 -38.25
CA ALA A 174 -26.48 -60.96 -38.46
C ALA A 174 -27.35 -59.69 -38.40
N ARG A 175 -28.61 -59.74 -38.87
CA ARG A 175 -29.57 -58.65 -38.72
C ARG A 175 -29.97 -58.43 -37.27
N GLN A 176 -30.14 -59.51 -36.49
CA GLN A 176 -30.47 -59.41 -35.07
C GLN A 176 -29.31 -58.80 -34.27
N GLU A 177 -28.08 -59.21 -34.54
CA GLU A 177 -26.89 -58.60 -33.93
C GLU A 177 -26.71 -57.14 -34.35
N LEU A 178 -26.91 -56.80 -35.63
CA LEU A 178 -26.86 -55.42 -36.10
C LEU A 178 -27.91 -54.54 -35.39
N LYS A 179 -29.10 -55.08 -35.15
CA LYS A 179 -30.16 -54.38 -34.40
C LYS A 179 -29.75 -54.15 -32.94
N ARG A 180 -29.20 -55.17 -32.25
CA ARG A 180 -28.69 -55.05 -30.88
C ARG A 180 -27.60 -53.98 -30.76
N VAL A 181 -26.64 -54.00 -31.68
CA VAL A 181 -25.55 -53.01 -31.72
C VAL A 181 -26.11 -51.62 -32.01
N SER A 182 -27.08 -51.49 -32.92
CA SER A 182 -27.72 -50.20 -33.22
C SER A 182 -28.48 -49.65 -32.00
N ASP A 183 -29.24 -50.48 -31.28
CA ASP A 183 -29.94 -50.08 -30.06
C ASP A 183 -28.96 -49.65 -28.96
N SER A 184 -27.84 -50.37 -28.82
CA SER A 184 -26.76 -50.01 -27.89
C SER A 184 -26.09 -48.67 -28.24
N ILE A 185 -25.82 -48.42 -29.52
CA ILE A 185 -25.30 -47.12 -30.00
C ILE A 185 -26.27 -45.99 -29.66
N VAL A 186 -27.58 -46.20 -29.84
CA VAL A 186 -28.59 -45.20 -29.50
C VAL A 186 -28.61 -44.92 -27.99
N GLN A 187 -28.48 -45.95 -27.14
CA GLN A 187 -28.40 -45.79 -25.68
C GLN A 187 -27.14 -45.02 -25.27
N LEU A 188 -25.96 -45.44 -25.74
CA LEU A 188 -24.69 -44.76 -25.49
C LEU A 188 -24.71 -43.30 -25.97
N THR A 189 -25.34 -43.03 -27.11
CA THR A 189 -25.49 -41.65 -27.62
C THR A 189 -26.37 -40.80 -26.70
N LYS A 190 -27.44 -41.37 -26.14
CA LYS A 190 -28.28 -40.68 -25.15
C LYS A 190 -27.52 -40.38 -23.87
N GLU A 191 -26.73 -41.33 -23.36
CA GLU A 191 -25.88 -41.11 -22.18
C GLU A 191 -24.80 -40.06 -22.44
N LEU A 192 -24.15 -40.10 -23.60
CA LEU A 192 -23.16 -39.10 -24.01
C LEU A 192 -23.77 -37.70 -24.03
N ASN A 193 -24.99 -37.54 -24.55
CA ASN A 193 -25.68 -36.26 -24.54
C ASN A 193 -26.03 -35.78 -23.12
N LYS A 194 -26.47 -36.68 -22.22
CA LYS A 194 -26.70 -36.33 -20.81
C LYS A 194 -25.43 -35.84 -20.12
N ILE A 195 -24.31 -36.56 -20.32
CA ILE A 195 -23.01 -36.18 -19.76
C ILE A 195 -22.53 -34.85 -20.35
N LYS A 196 -22.76 -34.60 -21.64
CA LYS A 196 -22.48 -33.29 -22.26
C LYS A 196 -23.30 -32.18 -21.61
N ASP A 197 -24.60 -32.38 -21.41
CA ASP A 197 -25.46 -31.38 -20.78
C ASP A 197 -25.01 -31.10 -19.34
N GLU A 198 -24.68 -32.13 -18.56
CA GLU A 198 -24.12 -31.97 -17.21
C GLU A 198 -22.78 -31.24 -17.21
N LYS A 199 -21.88 -31.57 -18.14
CA LYS A 199 -20.61 -30.85 -18.32
C LYS A 199 -20.84 -29.37 -18.62
N THR A 200 -21.80 -29.03 -19.48
CA THR A 200 -22.11 -27.62 -19.76
C THR A 200 -22.68 -26.91 -18.54
N LYS A 201 -23.55 -27.56 -17.76
CA LYS A 201 -24.09 -27.00 -16.51
C LYS A 201 -22.98 -26.77 -15.49
N LEU A 202 -22.10 -27.74 -15.28
CA LEU A 202 -20.96 -27.60 -14.36
C LEU A 202 -20.04 -26.47 -14.81
N LYS A 203 -19.75 -26.36 -16.10
CA LYS A 203 -18.94 -25.26 -16.65
C LYS A 203 -19.57 -23.89 -16.42
N THR A 204 -20.89 -23.75 -16.62
CA THR A 204 -21.58 -22.49 -16.29
C THR A 204 -21.57 -22.18 -14.80
N LEU A 205 -21.58 -23.20 -13.94
CA LEU A 205 -21.51 -23.04 -12.50
C LEU A 205 -20.10 -22.57 -12.08
N GLU A 206 -19.07 -23.17 -12.65
CA GLU A 206 -17.66 -22.79 -12.50
C GLU A 206 -17.43 -21.33 -12.92
N ASP A 207 -17.87 -20.94 -14.12
CA ASP A 207 -17.75 -19.55 -14.62
C ASP A 207 -18.44 -18.54 -13.68
N ASN A 208 -19.59 -18.93 -13.08
CA ASN A 208 -20.30 -18.08 -12.12
C ASN A 208 -19.57 -17.95 -10.78
N TYR A 209 -18.95 -19.04 -10.30
CA TYR A 209 -18.13 -18.99 -9.09
C TYR A 209 -16.86 -18.19 -9.30
N GLU A 210 -16.23 -18.30 -10.47
CA GLU A 210 -15.04 -17.51 -10.82
C GLU A 210 -15.35 -16.02 -10.85
N ARG A 211 -16.50 -15.62 -11.42
CA ARG A 211 -16.97 -14.22 -11.37
C ARG A 211 -17.20 -13.73 -9.95
N LYS A 212 -17.88 -14.52 -9.11
CA LYS A 212 -18.10 -14.17 -7.70
C LYS A 212 -16.78 -14.02 -6.94
N LEU A 213 -15.85 -14.95 -7.16
CA LEU A 213 -14.52 -14.89 -6.55
C LEU A 213 -13.77 -13.63 -6.97
N GLN A 214 -13.88 -13.22 -8.24
CA GLN A 214 -13.28 -11.99 -8.74
C GLN A 214 -13.92 -10.74 -8.11
N ASP A 215 -15.23 -10.72 -7.94
CA ASP A 215 -15.95 -9.61 -7.30
C ASP A 215 -15.59 -9.51 -5.81
N ASP A 216 -15.58 -10.63 -5.08
CA ASP A 216 -15.16 -10.71 -3.68
C ASP A 216 -13.69 -10.26 -3.51
N ALA A 217 -12.81 -10.65 -4.42
CA ALA A 217 -11.40 -10.23 -4.41
C ALA A 217 -11.25 -8.70 -4.60
N ARG A 218 -12.05 -8.09 -5.49
CA ARG A 218 -12.09 -6.63 -5.67
C ARG A 218 -12.62 -5.91 -4.44
N GLU A 219 -13.67 -6.45 -3.81
CA GLU A 219 -14.20 -5.88 -2.56
C GLU A 219 -13.17 -5.96 -1.42
N LEU A 220 -12.47 -7.10 -1.31
CA LEU A 220 -11.39 -7.27 -0.34
C LEU A 220 -10.26 -6.27 -0.57
N GLU A 221 -9.85 -6.03 -1.82
CA GLU A 221 -8.82 -5.03 -2.16
C GLU A 221 -9.26 -3.61 -1.76
N GLN A 222 -10.54 -3.26 -1.98
CA GLN A 222 -11.10 -1.99 -1.53
C GLN A 222 -11.11 -1.85 -0.01
N LEU A 223 -11.45 -2.92 0.73
CA LEU A 223 -11.42 -2.92 2.18
C LEU A 223 -9.99 -2.80 2.73
N LEU A 224 -9.02 -3.49 2.11
CA LEU A 224 -7.61 -3.41 2.48
C LEU A 224 -7.03 -2.01 2.21
N SER A 225 -7.35 -1.40 1.07
CA SER A 225 -6.91 -0.02 0.78
C SER A 225 -7.51 0.97 1.79
N ARG A 226 -8.81 0.83 2.11
CA ARG A 226 -9.46 1.64 3.15
C ARG A 226 -8.84 1.44 4.53
N ARG A 227 -8.53 0.19 4.90
CA ARG A 227 -7.81 -0.12 6.14
C ARG A 227 -6.45 0.56 6.19
N ASN A 228 -5.67 0.49 5.11
CA ASN A 228 -4.34 1.11 5.04
C ASN A 228 -4.41 2.63 5.19
N ILE A 229 -5.39 3.28 4.55
CA ILE A 229 -5.62 4.73 4.73
C ILE A 229 -5.96 5.07 6.18
N LEU A 230 -6.81 4.27 6.84
CA LEU A 230 -7.18 4.49 8.24
C LEU A 230 -6.00 4.26 9.19
N LEU A 231 -5.14 3.27 8.92
CA LEU A 231 -3.91 3.02 9.68
C LEU A 231 -2.92 4.19 9.53
N ALA A 232 -2.72 4.69 8.31
CA ALA A 232 -1.87 5.85 8.06
C ALA A 232 -2.39 7.09 8.81
N LYS A 233 -3.70 7.33 8.80
CA LYS A 233 -4.33 8.41 9.60
C LYS A 233 -4.17 8.19 11.09
N GLN A 234 -4.32 6.96 11.59
CA GLN A 234 -4.12 6.63 12.99
C GLN A 234 -2.67 6.92 13.42
N GLU A 235 -1.69 6.56 12.60
CA GLU A 235 -0.28 6.85 12.86
C GLU A 235 0.00 8.36 12.84
N GLU A 236 -0.55 9.09 11.87
CA GLU A 236 -0.48 10.56 11.80
C GLU A 236 -1.05 11.21 13.07
N TYR A 237 -2.25 10.80 13.51
CA TYR A 237 -2.83 11.31 14.75
C TYR A 237 -2.03 10.90 15.99
N SER A 238 -1.50 9.68 16.03
CA SER A 238 -0.65 9.22 17.14
C SER A 238 0.65 10.03 17.23
N LYS A 239 1.23 10.39 16.08
CA LYS A 239 2.40 11.26 16.00
C LYS A 239 2.06 12.67 16.50
N LYS A 240 0.95 13.27 16.02
CA LYS A 240 0.48 14.58 16.50
C LYS A 240 0.23 14.57 18.02
N ILE A 241 -0.37 13.51 18.56
CA ILE A 241 -0.58 13.37 20.01
C ILE A 241 0.76 13.32 20.75
N ARG A 242 1.77 12.62 20.22
CA ARG A 242 3.11 12.57 20.82
C ARG A 242 3.85 13.92 20.76
N GLU A 243 3.68 14.65 19.66
CA GLU A 243 4.26 15.99 19.46
C GLU A 243 3.68 17.05 20.42
N LEU A 244 2.45 16.86 20.93
CA LEU A 244 1.86 17.71 21.97
C LEU A 244 2.59 17.59 23.33
N GLY A 245 3.48 16.61 23.50
CA GLY A 245 4.27 16.40 24.71
C GLY A 245 3.53 15.60 25.81
N PRO A 246 4.19 15.35 26.95
CA PRO A 246 3.59 14.64 28.06
C PRO A 246 2.53 15.52 28.76
N LEU A 247 1.26 15.17 28.62
CA LEU A 247 0.18 15.74 29.42
C LEU A 247 0.18 15.13 30.82
N SER A 248 -0.19 15.92 31.83
CA SER A 248 -0.40 15.44 33.21
C SER A 248 -1.43 14.31 33.24
N SER A 249 -1.22 13.29 34.09
CA SER A 249 -2.15 12.17 34.28
C SER A 249 -3.54 12.63 34.71
N ASP A 250 -3.62 13.74 35.45
CA ASP A 250 -4.87 14.34 35.92
C ASP A 250 -5.75 14.83 34.75
N ALA A 251 -5.12 15.34 33.68
CA ALA A 251 -5.81 15.74 32.46
C ALA A 251 -6.38 14.54 31.68
N PHE A 252 -5.77 13.36 31.78
CA PHE A 252 -6.34 12.17 31.16
C PHE A 252 -7.58 11.67 31.91
N ASP A 253 -7.57 11.69 33.24
CA ASP A 253 -8.68 11.15 34.05
C ASP A 253 -9.94 12.03 34.02
N THR A 254 -9.80 13.36 33.89
CA THR A 254 -10.96 14.26 33.86
C THR A 254 -11.82 14.11 32.61
N TYR A 255 -11.20 13.82 31.46
CA TYR A 255 -11.87 13.82 30.15
C TYR A 255 -12.14 12.41 29.59
N LYS A 256 -11.62 11.36 30.23
CA LYS A 256 -11.71 9.95 29.78
C LYS A 256 -13.13 9.44 29.55
N ARG A 257 -14.11 9.94 30.31
CA ARG A 257 -15.51 9.47 30.25
C ARG A 257 -16.41 10.29 29.32
N LYS A 258 -15.87 11.31 28.64
CA LYS A 258 -16.66 12.20 27.78
C LYS A 258 -16.68 11.70 26.34
N GLY A 259 -17.84 11.83 25.69
CA GLY A 259 -18.01 11.48 24.29
C GLY A 259 -17.29 12.46 23.35
N VAL A 260 -16.90 12.00 22.16
CA VAL A 260 -16.17 12.81 21.16
C VAL A 260 -16.91 14.12 20.82
N LYS A 261 -18.24 14.10 20.70
CA LYS A 261 -19.04 15.30 20.43
C LYS A 261 -18.97 16.33 21.57
N GLU A 262 -18.95 15.87 22.82
CA GLU A 262 -18.82 16.75 23.98
C GLU A 262 -17.43 17.34 24.07
N LEU A 263 -16.38 16.53 23.83
CA LEU A 263 -14.99 16.98 23.78
C LEU A 263 -14.77 18.05 22.70
N LEU A 264 -15.34 17.89 21.50
CA LEU A 264 -15.26 18.89 20.45
C LEU A 264 -15.92 20.22 20.85
N LYS A 265 -17.07 20.17 21.51
CA LYS A 265 -17.76 21.37 22.01
C LYS A 265 -16.92 22.09 23.08
N MET A 266 -16.30 21.33 23.98
CA MET A 266 -15.39 21.88 24.99
C MET A 266 -14.14 22.49 24.36
N LEU A 267 -13.53 21.80 23.38
CA LEU A 267 -12.37 22.31 22.64
C LEU A 267 -12.70 23.63 21.92
N HIS A 268 -13.87 23.71 21.28
CA HIS A 268 -14.31 24.93 20.63
C HIS A 268 -14.47 26.08 21.63
N ARG A 269 -15.10 25.82 22.78
CA ARG A 269 -15.26 26.82 23.85
C ARG A 269 -13.90 27.28 24.39
N CYS A 270 -12.96 26.37 24.60
CA CYS A 270 -11.59 26.72 25.00
C CYS A 270 -10.87 27.55 23.94
N ASN A 271 -11.04 27.24 22.65
CA ASN A 271 -10.47 28.04 21.56
C ASN A 271 -11.06 29.45 21.51
N GLU A 272 -12.37 29.60 21.71
CA GLU A 272 -13.01 30.93 21.81
C GLU A 272 -12.46 31.73 22.98
N GLN A 273 -12.27 31.10 24.15
CA GLN A 273 -11.64 31.74 25.31
C GLN A 273 -10.19 32.12 25.01
N LEU A 274 -9.41 31.24 24.38
CA LEU A 274 -8.02 31.54 23.98
C LEU A 274 -7.93 32.71 22.99
N GLN A 275 -8.88 32.84 22.07
CA GLN A 275 -8.94 33.97 21.13
C GLN A 275 -9.16 35.31 21.84
N GLN A 276 -9.91 35.36 22.94
CA GLN A 276 -10.06 36.57 23.76
C GLN A 276 -8.71 37.05 24.32
N PHE A 277 -7.78 36.14 24.55
CA PHE A 277 -6.42 36.41 25.01
C PHE A 277 -5.40 36.53 23.87
N SER A 278 -5.83 36.71 22.62
CA SER A 278 -4.95 36.84 21.45
C SER A 278 -3.94 37.99 21.56
N HIS A 279 -4.28 39.06 22.29
CA HIS A 279 -3.48 40.27 22.43
C HIS A 279 -2.78 40.36 23.80
N VAL A 280 -2.43 39.23 24.40
CA VAL A 280 -1.68 39.21 25.67
C VAL A 280 -0.19 39.39 25.41
N ASN A 281 0.44 40.29 26.18
CA ASN A 281 1.88 40.51 26.14
C ASN A 281 2.61 39.31 26.73
N LYS A 282 3.16 38.47 25.86
CA LYS A 282 3.91 37.26 26.25
C LYS A 282 5.21 37.56 27.00
N LYS A 283 5.74 38.79 26.89
CA LYS A 283 6.94 39.25 27.61
C LYS A 283 6.59 39.98 28.91
N ALA A 284 5.32 40.05 29.30
CA ALA A 284 4.92 40.80 30.49
C ALA A 284 5.62 40.30 31.76
N LEU A 285 5.84 39.00 31.88
CA LEU A 285 6.57 38.43 33.02
C LEU A 285 8.04 38.87 33.01
N ASP A 286 8.73 38.68 31.89
CA ASP A 286 10.14 39.08 31.74
C ASP A 286 10.32 40.59 31.96
N GLN A 287 9.41 41.40 31.40
CA GLN A 287 9.38 42.85 31.58
C GLN A 287 9.09 43.23 33.04
N TYR A 288 8.15 42.54 33.70
CA TYR A 288 7.84 42.78 35.11
C TYR A 288 9.04 42.49 36.00
N VAL A 289 9.73 41.36 35.80
CA VAL A 289 10.95 41.01 36.55
C VAL A 289 12.02 42.08 36.32
N ASN A 290 12.34 42.40 35.07
CA ASN A 290 13.35 43.41 34.73
C ASN A 290 13.00 44.80 35.28
N PHE A 291 11.76 45.25 35.16
CA PHE A 291 11.34 46.55 35.71
C PHE A 291 11.29 46.56 37.23
N THR A 292 11.01 45.42 37.87
CA THR A 292 11.07 45.31 39.34
C THR A 292 12.52 45.42 39.81
N GLU A 293 13.46 44.74 39.15
CA GLU A 293 14.89 44.85 39.43
C GLU A 293 15.41 46.29 39.24
N GLN A 294 15.06 46.93 38.11
CA GLN A 294 15.43 48.33 37.85
C GLN A 294 14.85 49.29 38.90
N ARG A 295 13.59 49.07 39.31
CA ARG A 295 12.96 49.88 40.35
C ARG A 295 13.68 49.73 41.68
N GLU A 296 14.04 48.51 42.07
CA GLU A 296 14.79 48.26 43.30
C GLU A 296 16.18 48.91 43.27
N GLU A 297 16.87 48.87 42.13
CA GLU A 297 18.16 49.54 41.95
C GLU A 297 18.02 51.07 42.09
N LEU A 298 17.02 51.67 41.43
CA LEU A 298 16.75 53.10 41.54
C LEU A 298 16.38 53.51 42.97
N GLN A 299 15.58 52.70 43.67
CA GLN A 299 15.24 52.94 45.07
C GLN A 299 16.47 52.88 45.98
N ARG A 300 17.41 51.95 45.74
CA ARG A 300 18.68 51.92 46.48
C ARG A 300 19.52 53.17 46.22
N ARG A 301 19.67 53.57 44.95
CA ARG A 301 20.41 54.80 44.59
C ARG A 301 19.78 56.05 45.22
N GLN A 302 18.45 56.13 45.26
CA GLN A 302 17.76 57.22 45.93
C GLN A 302 18.09 57.25 47.42
N ALA A 303 18.01 56.11 48.12
CA ALA A 303 18.37 56.02 49.53
C ALA A 303 19.85 56.38 49.79
N GLU A 304 20.76 56.00 48.89
CA GLU A 304 22.18 56.40 48.96
C GLU A 304 22.38 57.91 48.76
N LEU A 305 21.67 58.52 47.81
CA LEU A 305 21.70 59.96 47.58
C LEU A 305 21.13 60.74 48.77
N ASP A 306 19.99 60.30 49.32
CA ASP A 306 19.37 60.91 50.50
C ASP A 306 20.32 60.82 51.72
N ALA A 307 20.96 59.66 51.93
CA ALA A 307 21.98 59.52 52.96
C ALA A 307 23.24 60.37 52.69
N GLY A 308 23.58 60.59 51.42
CA GLY A 308 24.65 61.49 50.99
C GLY A 308 24.33 62.94 51.28
N ASP A 309 23.11 63.39 50.98
CA ASP A 309 22.63 64.75 51.24
C ASP A 309 22.66 65.06 52.74
N GLU A 310 22.18 64.13 53.58
CA GLU A 310 22.26 64.28 55.05
C GLU A 310 23.71 64.40 55.55
N LYS A 311 24.63 63.59 55.00
CA LYS A 311 26.07 63.72 55.32
C LYS A 311 26.67 65.05 54.86
N ILE A 312 26.24 65.57 53.71
CA ILE A 312 26.69 66.88 53.21
C ILE A 312 26.19 68.00 54.12
N LYS A 313 24.91 67.97 54.52
CA LYS A 313 24.34 68.90 55.50
C LYS A 313 25.08 68.86 56.84
N GLU A 314 25.40 67.67 57.34
CA GLU A 314 26.19 67.49 58.56
C GLU A 314 27.60 68.08 58.41
N LEU A 315 28.30 67.76 57.30
CA LEU A 315 29.63 68.31 57.01
C LEU A 315 29.60 69.83 56.89
N ILE A 316 28.60 70.38 56.22
CA ILE A 316 28.37 71.82 56.11
C ILE A 316 28.25 72.43 57.50
N SER A 317 27.43 71.86 58.39
CA SER A 317 27.28 72.32 59.77
C SER A 317 28.61 72.32 60.53
N VAL A 318 29.38 71.22 60.41
CA VAL A 318 30.71 71.11 61.05
C VAL A 318 31.71 72.12 60.48
N LEU A 319 31.69 72.37 59.17
CA LEU A 319 32.55 73.36 58.53
C LEU A 319 32.16 74.79 58.93
N ASP A 320 30.86 75.10 58.98
CA ASP A 320 30.38 76.40 59.43
C ASP A 320 30.73 76.63 60.91
N GLN A 321 30.65 75.61 61.76
CA GLN A 321 31.14 75.67 63.14
C GLN A 321 32.66 75.92 63.20
N ARG A 322 33.48 75.19 62.44
CA ARG A 322 34.94 75.40 62.39
C ARG A 322 35.32 76.77 61.83
N LYS A 323 34.57 77.28 60.86
CA LYS A 323 34.72 78.63 60.31
C LYS A 323 34.47 79.67 61.40
N ASP A 324 33.35 79.55 62.11
CA ASP A 324 33.01 80.42 63.25
C ASP A 324 34.11 80.38 64.33
N GLU A 325 34.56 79.19 64.73
CA GLU A 325 35.65 79.01 65.70
C GLU A 325 36.97 79.65 65.24
N SER A 326 37.29 79.51 63.95
CA SER A 326 38.51 80.08 63.37
C SER A 326 38.42 81.60 63.29
N ILE A 327 37.27 82.17 62.91
CA ILE A 327 37.00 83.61 62.92
C ILE A 327 37.12 84.18 64.34
N GLU A 328 36.54 83.50 65.34
CA GLU A 328 36.66 83.93 66.73
C GLU A 328 38.12 83.87 67.23
N ARG A 329 38.86 82.83 66.85
CA ARG A 329 40.28 82.67 67.23
C ARG A 329 41.16 83.74 66.60
N THR A 330 41.04 83.97 65.29
CA THR A 330 41.82 85.01 64.58
C THR A 330 41.46 86.39 65.09
N PHE A 331 40.17 86.67 65.32
CA PHE A 331 39.75 87.94 65.92
C PHE A 331 40.33 88.16 67.31
N LYS A 332 40.34 87.15 68.19
CA LYS A 332 40.98 87.26 69.51
C LYS A 332 42.47 87.57 69.39
N GLY A 333 43.16 86.96 68.42
CA GLY A 333 44.56 87.26 68.11
C GLY A 333 44.78 88.70 67.66
N VAL A 334 44.01 89.16 66.67
CA VAL A 334 44.06 90.54 66.17
C VAL A 334 43.68 91.55 67.27
N ALA A 335 42.66 91.24 68.09
CA ALA A 335 42.24 92.07 69.21
C ALA A 335 43.33 92.24 70.27
N ARG A 336 44.13 91.19 70.52
CA ARG A 336 45.28 91.24 71.43
C ARG A 336 46.39 92.13 70.87
N HIS A 337 46.80 91.89 69.63
CA HIS A 337 47.86 92.67 68.97
C HIS A 337 47.48 94.14 68.80
N PHE A 338 46.22 94.44 68.45
CA PHE A 338 45.75 95.82 68.39
C PHE A 338 45.84 96.53 69.75
N ARG A 339 45.51 95.84 70.85
CA ARG A 339 45.64 96.41 72.19
C ARG A 339 47.11 96.71 72.53
N GLU A 340 48.00 95.77 72.25
CA GLU A 340 49.45 95.90 72.47
C GLU A 340 50.00 97.10 71.67
N VAL A 341 49.81 97.12 70.35
CA VAL A 341 50.30 98.18 69.46
C VAL A 341 49.70 99.55 69.80
N PHE A 342 48.40 99.62 70.12
CA PHE A 342 47.75 100.88 70.46
C PHE A 342 48.30 101.48 71.77
N SER A 343 48.66 100.63 72.74
CA SER A 343 49.26 101.07 74.00
C SER A 343 50.69 101.57 73.86
N GLU A 344 51.46 101.04 72.89
CA GLU A 344 52.79 101.56 72.56
C GLU A 344 52.73 102.89 71.82
N LEU A 345 51.78 103.06 70.89
CA LEU A 345 51.63 104.30 70.11
C LEU A 345 51.09 105.47 70.95
N VAL A 346 50.24 105.21 71.96
CA VAL A 346 49.58 106.26 72.74
C VAL A 346 49.90 106.10 74.22
N GLN A 347 50.78 106.96 74.75
CA GLN A 347 51.15 106.95 76.17
C GLN A 347 49.92 107.13 77.06
N GLY A 348 49.58 106.09 77.84
CA GLY A 348 48.42 106.06 78.73
C GLY A 348 47.07 105.80 78.02
N GLY A 349 47.05 105.28 76.79
CA GLY A 349 45.84 104.91 76.05
C GLY A 349 45.54 103.40 76.03
N HIS A 350 44.27 103.02 75.92
CA HIS A 350 43.82 101.62 75.80
C HIS A 350 42.85 101.44 74.61
N GLY A 351 43.20 100.55 73.68
CA GLY A 351 42.38 100.15 72.53
C GLY A 351 41.82 98.73 72.67
N HIS A 352 40.54 98.55 72.35
CA HIS A 352 39.83 97.27 72.38
C HIS A 352 39.02 97.09 71.09
N LEU A 353 39.24 95.97 70.40
CA LEU A 353 38.37 95.51 69.31
C LEU A 353 37.22 94.68 69.88
N VAL A 354 36.00 94.94 69.40
CA VAL A 354 34.77 94.22 69.78
C VAL A 354 34.10 93.69 68.52
N MET A 355 33.91 92.38 68.42
CA MET A 355 33.21 91.74 67.32
C MET A 355 31.70 91.94 67.47
N MET A 356 31.02 92.38 66.41
CA MET A 356 29.59 92.64 66.41
C MET A 356 28.88 91.45 65.76
N LYS A 357 28.13 90.68 66.57
CA LYS A 357 27.25 89.62 66.07
C LYS A 357 25.90 90.22 65.65
N LYS A 358 25.29 89.66 64.60
CA LYS A 358 23.91 89.97 64.21
C LYS A 358 22.98 89.57 65.36
N LYS A 359 22.07 90.46 65.74
CA LYS A 359 21.10 90.19 66.81
C LYS A 359 19.96 89.42 66.17
N ASP A 360 19.81 88.15 66.53
CA ASP A 360 18.71 87.30 66.03
C ASP A 360 17.38 87.76 66.64
N GLY A 361 16.36 87.90 65.78
CA GLY A 361 14.95 87.95 66.17
C GLY A 361 14.16 89.14 65.65
N ASP A 362 13.48 88.95 64.52
CA ASP A 362 12.05 89.27 64.41
C ASP A 362 11.39 88.22 63.50
N HIS A 363 10.52 87.41 64.09
CA HIS A 363 9.52 86.62 63.36
C HIS A 363 8.37 87.56 63.05
N GLY A 364 8.10 87.80 61.77
CA GLY A 364 6.83 88.33 61.30
C GLY A 364 6.01 87.20 60.71
N ASP A 365 4.89 86.89 61.36
CA ASP A 365 3.76 86.14 60.80
C ASP A 365 3.05 86.95 59.69
N ASP A 366 2.22 86.24 58.91
CA ASP A 366 1.29 86.65 57.83
C ASP A 366 1.95 86.82 56.44
N ASP A 367 1.50 86.24 55.32
CA ASP A 367 0.23 85.60 54.94
C ASP A 367 0.44 84.70 53.69
N ASP A 368 -0.57 83.88 53.41
CA ASP A 368 -0.76 82.90 52.33
C ASP A 368 -0.30 83.32 50.90
N ASP A 369 0.46 82.45 50.21
CA ASP A 369 0.29 82.18 48.77
C ASP A 369 0.89 80.80 48.40
N ASP A 370 0.06 79.99 47.77
CA ASP A 370 0.26 78.57 47.48
C ASP A 370 0.82 78.43 46.05
N GLY A 371 2.13 78.21 45.94
CA GLY A 371 2.86 77.95 44.70
C GLY A 371 4.21 77.31 45.02
N PRO A 372 4.76 76.40 44.19
CA PRO A 372 5.88 75.54 44.58
C PRO A 372 7.12 76.39 44.82
N ARG A 373 7.47 76.56 46.10
CA ARG A 373 8.71 77.20 46.53
C ARG A 373 9.88 76.37 46.02
N GLU A 374 10.61 76.91 45.04
CA GLU A 374 12.04 76.65 44.97
C GLU A 374 12.60 77.05 46.33
N SER A 375 13.14 76.09 47.06
CA SER A 375 13.80 76.35 48.33
C SER A 375 14.99 77.26 48.07
N ASP A 376 14.82 78.56 48.30
CA ASP A 376 15.90 79.52 48.46
C ASP A 376 16.79 79.03 49.60
N VAL A 377 17.83 78.27 49.26
CA VAL A 377 18.87 77.79 50.19
C VAL A 377 19.86 78.92 50.52
N GLU A 378 19.53 80.18 50.20
CA GLU A 378 20.31 81.38 50.48
C GLU A 378 20.06 81.96 51.89
N GLY A 379 19.56 81.13 52.81
CA GLY A 379 19.42 81.44 54.22
C GLY A 379 20.71 81.24 55.04
N ARG A 380 21.90 81.53 54.49
CA ARG A 380 23.13 81.56 55.32
C ARG A 380 23.30 82.95 55.92
N VAL A 381 22.63 83.15 57.04
CA VAL A 381 22.77 84.36 57.87
C VAL A 381 24.24 84.51 58.26
N GLU A 382 24.95 85.46 57.64
CA GLU A 382 26.26 85.89 58.11
C GLU A 382 26.11 86.44 59.53
N LYS A 383 26.53 85.61 60.49
CA LYS A 383 26.37 85.82 61.93
C LYS A 383 27.13 87.04 62.47
N TYR A 384 28.04 87.61 61.68
CA TYR A 384 28.91 88.72 62.05
C TYR A 384 28.68 89.90 61.10
N ILE A 385 28.29 91.07 61.63
CA ILE A 385 28.00 92.26 60.82
C ILE A 385 29.22 93.18 60.71
N GLY A 386 30.20 93.03 61.61
CA GLY A 386 31.43 93.80 61.54
C GLY A 386 32.20 93.86 62.85
N VAL A 387 33.21 94.73 62.87
CA VAL A 387 34.14 94.88 63.99
C VAL A 387 34.14 96.34 64.45
N LYS A 388 33.98 96.57 65.75
CA LYS A 388 33.96 97.89 66.37
C LYS A 388 35.25 98.14 67.15
N VAL A 389 35.87 99.28 66.93
CA VAL A 389 37.03 99.74 67.71
C VAL A 389 36.54 100.63 68.85
N LYS A 390 37.01 100.38 70.07
CA LYS A 390 36.84 101.25 71.24
C LYS A 390 38.22 101.67 71.72
N ALA A 391 38.50 102.97 71.78
CA ALA A 391 39.77 103.50 72.27
C ALA A 391 39.53 104.56 73.36
N CYS A 392 40.40 104.59 74.37
CA CYS A 392 40.39 105.59 75.45
C CYS A 392 41.81 106.15 75.62
N THR A 393 41.97 107.46 75.82
CA THR A 393 43.27 108.14 76.00
C THR A 393 43.25 109.02 77.24
N SER A 394 44.38 109.11 77.96
CA SER A 394 44.50 109.72 79.30
C SER A 394 44.33 111.26 79.35
N VAL A 395 43.87 111.92 78.28
CA VAL A 395 43.72 113.39 78.25
C VAL A 395 42.29 113.86 78.54
N LYS A 396 41.24 113.02 78.47
CA LYS A 396 39.90 113.37 79.00
C LYS A 396 39.09 112.13 79.42
N MET A 397 38.94 111.91 80.73
CA MET A 397 37.77 111.21 81.28
C MET A 397 36.50 111.96 80.81
N ASN A 398 35.54 111.23 80.23
CA ASN A 398 34.23 111.69 79.72
C ASN A 398 34.11 112.23 78.28
N SER A 399 34.85 111.67 77.31
CA SER A 399 34.39 111.69 75.90
C SER A 399 34.65 110.36 75.21
N PHE A 400 33.58 109.61 74.90
CA PHE A 400 33.66 108.48 73.97
C PHE A 400 33.88 109.03 72.56
N ALA A 401 35.10 108.95 72.03
CA ALA A 401 35.33 109.13 70.61
C ALA A 401 34.83 107.87 69.88
N PHE A 402 33.60 107.94 69.37
CA PHE A 402 33.08 106.92 68.46
C PHE A 402 33.75 107.10 67.10
N ILE A 403 34.84 106.39 66.85
CA ILE A 403 35.34 106.21 65.49
C ILE A 403 34.56 105.03 64.90
N LYS A 404 33.52 105.34 64.12
CA LYS A 404 32.84 104.37 63.27
C LYS A 404 33.73 104.16 62.05
N ILE A 405 34.56 103.12 62.06
CA ILE A 405 35.23 102.65 60.85
C ILE A 405 34.20 101.78 60.12
N GLU A 406 33.54 102.35 59.12
CA GLU A 406 32.85 101.56 58.10
C GLU A 406 33.93 100.90 57.24
N LEU A 407 34.13 99.59 57.46
CA LEU A 407 34.84 98.76 56.50
C LEU A 407 33.94 98.65 55.27
N LEU A 408 34.36 99.29 54.18
CA LEU A 408 33.83 99.01 52.85
C LEU A 408 34.04 97.52 52.55
N ASN A 409 32.95 96.86 52.17
CA ASN A 409 32.96 95.50 51.63
C ASN A 409 34.00 95.37 50.51
N ILE A 410 34.82 94.32 50.58
CA ILE A 410 35.40 93.67 49.39
C ILE A 410 34.66 92.36 49.23
#